data_AF-A0AA38LQS9-F1
#
_entry.id   AF-A0AA38LQS9-F1
#
_cell.length_a   1.000
_cell.length_b   1.000
_cell.length_c   1.000
_cell.angle_alpha   90.00
_cell.angle_beta   90.00
_cell.angle_gamma   90.00
#
_symmetry.space_group_name_H-M   'P 1'
#
loop_
_entity.id
_entity.type
_entity.pdbx_description
1 polymer ?
#
loop_
_entity_poly.entity_id
_entity_poly.type
_entity_poly.pdbx_seq_one_letter_code
_entity_poly.pdbx_strand_id
1 'polypeptide(L)'
;IVAISVGLVSIAIGIGIPVFYEIQIKNAANRENDQPCFPCKGTGAQTCRICLGAGNITVELGRGENEVSQCVNCEGAGTLTCTTCQGTGVQPRYLDR
;
A
#
# COMPACT_ATOMS: atom_id res chain seq x y z
N ILE A 1 49.23 -8.71 -30.09
CA ILE A 1 48.07 -9.55 -29.69
C ILE A 1 47.74 -9.34 -28.21
N VAL A 2 48.68 -9.59 -27.28
CA VAL A 2 48.45 -9.46 -25.82
C VAL A 2 47.83 -8.13 -25.39
N ALA A 3 48.33 -6.99 -25.89
CA ALA A 3 47.79 -5.67 -25.51
C ALA A 3 46.34 -5.46 -25.98
N ILE A 4 45.99 -5.95 -27.17
CA ILE A 4 44.64 -5.84 -27.75
C ILE A 4 43.66 -6.71 -26.95
N SER A 5 44.07 -7.93 -26.59
CA SER A 5 43.23 -8.82 -25.78
C SER A 5 42.98 -8.26 -24.37
N VAL A 6 43.99 -7.68 -23.72
CA VAL A 6 43.82 -7.06 -22.40
C VAL A 6 42.89 -5.86 -22.47
N GLY A 7 43.00 -5.02 -23.51
CA GLY A 7 42.11 -3.88 -23.70
C GLY A 7 40.64 -4.27 -23.84
N LEU A 8 40.32 -5.28 -24.66
CA LEU A 8 38.95 -5.75 -24.87
C LEU A 8 38.34 -6.36 -23.60
N VAL A 9 39.13 -7.13 -22.84
CA VAL A 9 38.68 -7.73 -21.57
C VAL A 9 38.35 -6.63 -20.55
N SER A 10 39.19 -5.60 -20.41
CA SER A 10 38.95 -4.49 -19.50
C SER A 10 37.66 -3.72 -19.83
N ILE A 11 37.38 -3.48 -21.12
CA ILE A 11 36.14 -2.83 -21.55
C ILE A 11 34.92 -3.72 -21.28
N ALA A 12 35.02 -5.01 -21.59
CA ALA A 12 33.94 -5.96 -21.34
C ALA A 12 33.58 -6.04 -19.85
N ILE A 13 34.58 -6.06 -18.96
CA ILE A 13 34.35 -6.03 -17.51
C ILE A 13 33.76 -4.68 -17.08
N GLY A 14 34.31 -3.57 -17.59
CA GLY A 14 33.87 -2.22 -17.24
C GLY A 14 32.41 -1.92 -17.59
N ILE A 15 31.87 -2.54 -18.65
CA ILE A 15 30.46 -2.43 -19.04
C ILE A 15 29.62 -3.55 -18.41
N GLY A 16 30.16 -4.76 -18.35
CA GLY A 16 29.45 -5.95 -17.87
C GLY A 16 29.04 -5.87 -16.41
N ILE A 17 29.91 -5.35 -15.53
CA ILE A 17 29.60 -5.23 -14.10
C ILE A 17 28.42 -4.27 -13.85
N PRO A 18 28.42 -3.02 -14.36
CA PRO A 18 27.27 -2.13 -14.22
C PRO A 18 25.98 -2.72 -14.78
N VAL A 19 26.02 -3.33 -15.98
CA VAL A 19 24.83 -3.94 -16.60
C VAL A 19 24.26 -5.07 -15.73
N PHE A 20 25.12 -5.93 -15.17
CA PHE A 20 24.69 -6.99 -14.27
C PHE A 20 23.99 -6.42 -13.04
N TYR A 21 24.57 -5.41 -12.37
CA TYR A 21 23.94 -4.79 -11.21
C TYR A 21 22.63 -4.06 -11.56
N GLU A 22 22.56 -3.37 -12.69
CA GLU A 22 21.33 -2.72 -13.18
C GLU A 22 20.19 -3.73 -13.37
N ILE A 23 20.48 -4.90 -13.94
CA ILE A 23 19.48 -5.97 -14.10
C ILE A 23 18.99 -6.44 -12.73
N GLN A 24 19.90 -6.67 -11.78
CA GLN A 24 19.54 -7.10 -10.44
C GLN A 24 18.70 -6.05 -9.70
N ILE A 25 19.03 -4.77 -9.84
CA ILE A 25 18.28 -3.66 -9.25
C ILE A 25 16.88 -3.58 -9.85
N LYS A 26 16.75 -3.67 -11.18
CA LYS A 26 15.45 -3.64 -11.87
C LYS A 26 14.57 -4.82 -11.47
N ASN A 27 15.14 -6.02 -11.38
CA ASN A 27 14.41 -7.21 -10.95
C ASN A 27 13.99 -7.11 -9.48
N ALA A 28 14.83 -6.54 -8.62
CA ALA A 28 14.48 -6.28 -7.23
C ALA A 28 13.38 -5.22 -7.09
N ALA A 29 13.42 -4.16 -7.90
CA ALA A 29 12.41 -3.11 -7.93
C ALA A 29 11.05 -3.59 -8.47
N ASN A 30 11.06 -4.59 -9.36
CA ASN A 30 9.83 -5.15 -9.96
C ASN A 30 9.27 -6.37 -9.21
N ARG A 31 9.73 -6.67 -7.99
CA ARG A 31 9.11 -7.75 -7.21
C ARG A 31 7.66 -7.41 -6.89
N GLU A 32 6.74 -8.28 -7.26
CA GLU A 32 5.34 -8.13 -6.89
C GLU A 32 5.21 -7.98 -5.36
N ASN A 33 4.40 -7.02 -4.94
CA ASN A 33 4.08 -6.82 -3.54
C ASN A 33 2.63 -7.24 -3.32
N ASP A 34 2.46 -8.28 -2.52
CA ASP A 34 1.16 -8.80 -2.12
C ASP A 34 1.04 -8.85 -0.59
N GLN A 35 1.89 -8.09 0.12
CA GLN A 35 1.81 -8.02 1.57
C GLN A 35 0.50 -7.31 1.96
N PRO A 36 -0.38 -7.95 2.75
CA PRO A 36 -1.63 -7.34 3.15
C PRO A 36 -1.34 -6.12 4.03
N CYS A 37 -2.02 -5.01 3.73
CA CYS A 37 -1.88 -3.77 4.47
C CYS A 37 -2.27 -3.98 5.94
N PHE A 38 -1.31 -3.81 6.84
CA PHE A 38 -1.46 -4.15 8.26
C PHE A 38 -2.69 -3.50 8.93
N PRO A 39 -2.95 -2.18 8.78
CA PRO A 39 -4.12 -1.57 9.41
C PRO A 39 -5.46 -2.16 8.97
N CYS A 40 -5.65 -2.47 7.68
CA CYS A 40 -6.94 -2.95 7.13
C CYS A 40 -6.98 -4.46 6.91
N LYS A 41 -5.90 -5.18 7.24
CA LYS A 41 -5.76 -6.63 7.04
C LYS A 41 -6.09 -7.07 5.61
N GLY A 42 -5.66 -6.28 4.61
CA GLY A 42 -5.91 -6.61 3.20
C GLY A 42 -7.26 -6.14 2.63
N THR A 43 -8.19 -5.65 3.46
CA THR A 43 -9.55 -5.31 2.98
C THR A 43 -9.64 -4.02 2.17
N GLY A 44 -8.62 -3.15 2.25
CA GLY A 44 -8.68 -1.81 1.66
C GLY A 44 -9.57 -0.82 2.42
N ALA A 45 -10.32 -1.27 3.42
CA ALA A 45 -11.27 -0.45 4.18
C ALA A 45 -11.05 -0.56 5.69
N GLN A 46 -11.55 0.44 6.41
CA GLN A 46 -11.58 0.51 7.86
C GLN A 46 -13.01 0.68 8.31
N THR A 47 -13.44 -0.05 9.33
CA THR A 47 -14.74 0.20 9.95
C THR A 47 -14.81 1.64 10.44
N CYS A 48 -15.88 2.35 10.08
CA CYS A 48 -16.10 3.71 10.55
C CYS A 48 -16.22 3.70 12.07
N ARG A 49 -15.30 4.39 12.76
CA ARG A 49 -15.24 4.40 14.23
C ARG A 49 -16.36 5.20 14.89
N ILE A 50 -17.01 6.09 14.13
CA ILE A 50 -18.11 6.92 14.64
C ILE A 50 -19.40 6.10 14.76
N CYS A 51 -19.78 5.36 13.72
CA CYS A 51 -21.00 4.53 13.72
C CYS A 51 -20.72 3.04 13.98
N LEU A 52 -19.47 2.65 14.23
CA LEU A 52 -19.04 1.26 14.44
C LEU A 52 -19.49 0.29 13.33
N GLY A 53 -19.61 0.77 12.09
CA GLY A 53 -20.11 -0.01 10.96
C GLY A 53 -21.62 0.06 10.69
N ALA A 54 -22.41 0.71 11.55
CA ALA A 54 -23.87 0.75 11.41
C ALA A 54 -24.36 1.65 10.25
N GLY A 55 -23.58 2.65 9.84
CA GLY A 55 -23.96 3.63 8.81
C GLY A 55 -24.91 4.73 9.32
N ASN A 56 -25.45 4.61 10.52
CA ASN A 56 -26.24 5.65 11.18
C ASN A 56 -25.66 5.98 12.56
N ILE A 57 -26.04 7.14 13.08
CA ILE A 57 -25.80 7.55 14.46
C ILE A 57 -27.15 7.79 15.13
N THR A 58 -27.29 7.30 16.34
CA THR A 58 -28.49 7.49 17.16
C THR A 58 -28.15 8.44 18.30
N VAL A 59 -28.83 9.59 18.34
CA VAL A 59 -28.67 10.59 19.40
C VAL A 59 -29.93 10.61 20.25
N GLU A 60 -29.76 10.50 21.56
CA GLU A 60 -30.85 10.59 22.52
C GLU A 60 -31.05 12.06 22.91
N LEU A 61 -32.20 12.62 22.53
CA LEU A 61 -32.55 14.03 22.71
C LEU A 61 -33.15 14.32 24.10
N GLY A 62 -33.34 13.26 24.91
CA GLY A 62 -34.03 13.30 26.19
C GLY A 62 -35.53 13.05 26.05
N ARG A 63 -36.22 12.84 27.19
CA ARG A 63 -37.67 12.49 27.25
C ARG A 63 -38.07 11.23 26.47
N GLY A 64 -37.12 10.34 26.18
CA GLY A 64 -37.35 9.10 25.42
C GLY A 64 -37.40 9.30 23.91
N GLU A 65 -37.05 10.48 23.40
CA GLU A 65 -36.92 10.74 21.97
C GLU A 65 -35.49 10.41 21.50
N ASN A 66 -35.43 9.63 20.42
CA ASN A 66 -34.20 9.31 19.72
C ASN A 66 -34.28 9.86 18.30
N GLU A 67 -33.21 10.51 17.85
CA GLU A 67 -33.04 10.90 16.47
C GLU A 67 -31.98 10.01 15.82
N VAL A 68 -32.39 9.36 14.73
CA VAL A 68 -31.52 8.54 13.90
C VAL A 68 -31.14 9.36 12.68
N SER A 69 -29.84 9.63 12.53
CA SER A 69 -29.31 10.31 11.36
C SER A 69 -28.27 9.45 10.66
N GLN A 70 -28.10 9.66 9.36
CA GLN A 70 -27.03 9.02 8.59
C GLN A 70 -25.67 9.45 9.15
N CYS A 71 -24.75 8.50 9.29
CA CYS A 71 -23.41 8.81 9.78
C CYS A 71 -22.68 9.66 8.72
N VAL A 72 -22.55 10.95 9.00
CA VAL A 72 -21.90 11.92 8.10
C VAL A 72 -20.45 11.53 7.81
N ASN A 73 -19.76 10.95 8.80
CA ASN A 73 -18.35 10.62 8.67
C ASN A 73 -18.05 9.54 7.61
N CYS A 74 -18.95 8.58 7.42
CA CYS A 74 -18.82 7.55 6.38
C CYS A 74 -19.91 7.62 5.32
N GLU A 75 -20.68 8.71 5.29
CA GLU A 75 -21.82 8.91 4.39
C GLU A 75 -22.77 7.70 4.36
N GLY A 76 -22.96 7.04 5.50
CA GLY A 76 -23.82 5.84 5.59
C GLY A 76 -23.20 4.51 5.13
N ALA A 77 -21.98 4.51 4.59
CA ALA A 77 -21.32 3.29 4.11
C ALA A 77 -20.90 2.32 5.23
N GLY A 78 -20.78 2.79 6.48
CA GLY A 78 -20.28 2.00 7.61
C GLY A 78 -18.76 1.76 7.60
N THR A 79 -18.08 2.04 6.49
CA THR A 79 -16.63 1.91 6.34
C THR A 79 -16.01 3.16 5.72
N LEU A 80 -14.71 3.33 5.91
CA LEU A 80 -13.87 4.35 5.30
C LEU A 80 -12.75 3.68 4.52
N THR A 81 -12.34 4.28 3.40
CA THR A 81 -11.16 3.85 2.66
C THR A 81 -9.93 3.88 3.58
N CYS A 82 -9.17 2.80 3.63
CA CYS A 82 -7.96 2.76 4.41
C CYS A 82 -6.93 3.71 3.81
N THR A 83 -6.57 4.77 4.54
CA THR A 83 -5.63 5.80 4.08
C THR A 83 -4.21 5.28 3.91
N THR A 84 -3.83 4.22 4.62
CA THR A 84 -2.49 3.60 4.52
C THR A 84 -2.26 2.93 3.18
N CYS A 85 -3.25 2.20 2.65
CA CYS A 85 -3.16 1.53 1.34
C CYS A 85 -4.00 2.22 0.25
N GLN A 86 -4.65 3.34 0.57
CA GLN A 86 -5.53 4.08 -0.34
C GLN A 86 -6.59 3.18 -1.01
N GLY A 87 -7.08 2.16 -0.30
CA GLY A 87 -8.09 1.23 -0.80
C GLY A 87 -7.57 -0.01 -1.52
N THR A 88 -6.26 -0.12 -1.79
CA THR A 88 -5.72 -1.28 -2.53
C THR A 88 -5.72 -2.56 -1.69
N GLY A 89 -5.69 -2.44 -0.36
CA GLY A 89 -5.48 -3.57 0.53
C GLY A 89 -4.02 -4.03 0.60
N VAL A 90 -3.12 -3.49 -0.21
CA VAL A 90 -1.70 -3.85 -0.26
C VAL A 90 -0.87 -2.83 0.51
N GLN A 91 0.07 -3.33 1.32
CA GLN A 91 1.00 -2.52 2.08
C GLN A 91 1.88 -1.68 1.13
N PRO A 92 2.13 -0.39 1.37
CA PRO A 92 3.11 0.34 0.56
C PRO A 92 4.53 -0.25 0.71
N ARG A 93 5.28 -0.33 -0.39
CA ARG A 93 6.62 -0.98 -0.44
C ARG A 93 7.63 -0.54 0.61
N TYR A 94 7.55 0.70 1.09
CA TYR A 94 8.44 1.20 2.15
C TYR A 94 8.10 0.67 3.55
N LEU A 95 6.98 -0.04 3.69
CA LEU A 95 6.54 -0.74 4.89
C LEU A 95 6.53 -2.27 4.69
N ASP A 96 6.92 -2.75 3.51
CA ASP A 96 7.11 -4.18 3.28
C ASP A 96 8.24 -4.66 4.19
N ARG A 97 8.04 -5.77 4.90
CA ARG A 97 9.00 -6.30 5.89
C ARG A 97 9.36 -7.75 5.61
#